data_AF-A0A925HPQ1-F1
#
_entry.id   AF-A0A925HPQ1-F1
#
_cell.length_a   1.000
_cell.length_b   1.000
_cell.length_c   1.000
_cell.angle_alpha   90.00
_cell.angle_beta   90.00
_cell.angle_gamma   90.00
#
_symmetry.space_group_name_H-M   'P 1'
#
loop_
_entity.id
_entity.type
_entity.pdbx_description
1 polymer ?
#
loop_
_entity_poly.entity_id
_entity_poly.type
_entity_poly.pdbx_seq_one_letter_code
_entity_poly.pdbx_strand_id
1 'polypeptide(L)'
;MLQRPTLETPAIDPNVTTVDLLRAKADGLFRTATECIRQQDRCAHLGKLSCGQTEKRLAQTAARQSIDALATMLESYEKSSSSLKVEGADEAWWRKANAVWMASREFARRHSGTDVASKNLDAPDAGRFGELALDFELEASALLALRHATESYSQVRPEAV
;
A
#
# COMPACT_ATOMS: atom_id res chain seq x y z
N MET A 1 1.46 -19.13 -36.53
CA MET A 1 0.76 -17.99 -35.92
C MET A 1 -0.04 -18.51 -34.73
N LEU A 2 0.39 -18.25 -33.50
CA LEU A 2 -0.35 -18.64 -32.29
C LEU A 2 -1.38 -17.54 -31.98
N GLN A 3 -2.67 -17.89 -31.99
CA GLN A 3 -3.75 -16.98 -31.56
C GLN A 3 -3.56 -16.64 -30.08
N ARG A 4 -3.43 -15.35 -29.77
CA ARG A 4 -3.55 -14.85 -28.39
C ARG A 4 -4.98 -15.09 -27.93
N PRO A 5 -5.23 -15.77 -26.80
CA PRO A 5 -6.56 -15.84 -26.24
C PRO A 5 -6.98 -14.41 -25.85
N THR A 6 -8.02 -13.91 -26.50
CA THR A 6 -8.76 -12.73 -26.06
C THR A 6 -9.30 -13.07 -24.67
N LEU A 7 -8.75 -12.44 -23.63
CA LEU A 7 -9.34 -12.44 -22.30
C LEU A 7 -10.67 -11.69 -22.44
N GLU A 8 -11.75 -12.43 -22.66
CA GLU A 8 -13.11 -11.90 -22.54
C GLU A 8 -13.23 -11.34 -21.12
N THR A 9 -13.37 -10.01 -21.02
CA THR A 9 -13.67 -9.39 -19.74
C THR A 9 -15.06 -9.90 -19.36
N PRO A 10 -15.21 -10.66 -18.26
CA PRO A 10 -16.50 -11.22 -17.90
C PRO A 10 -17.53 -10.10 -17.78
N ALA A 11 -18.72 -10.31 -18.35
CA ALA A 11 -19.82 -9.37 -18.25
C ALA A 11 -20.11 -9.08 -16.77
N ILE A 12 -20.19 -7.80 -16.42
CA ILE A 12 -20.53 -7.37 -15.05
C ILE A 12 -21.97 -7.85 -14.78
N ASP A 13 -22.16 -8.65 -13.72
CA ASP A 13 -23.48 -9.10 -13.28
C ASP A 13 -24.39 -7.86 -13.06
N PRO A 14 -25.58 -7.81 -13.70
CA PRO A 14 -26.47 -6.65 -13.63
C PRO A 14 -26.95 -6.32 -12.21
N ASN A 15 -26.76 -7.21 -11.23
CA ASN A 15 -27.11 -6.98 -9.84
C ASN A 15 -26.00 -6.28 -9.02
N VAL A 16 -24.82 -6.07 -9.59
CA VAL A 16 -23.70 -5.44 -8.88
C VAL A 16 -23.94 -3.93 -8.75
N THR A 17 -24.03 -3.46 -7.51
CA THR A 17 -24.22 -2.03 -7.23
C THR A 17 -22.90 -1.26 -7.31
N THR A 18 -22.98 0.06 -7.45
CA THR A 18 -21.80 0.93 -7.36
C THR A 18 -21.08 0.80 -6.02
N VAL A 19 -21.82 0.54 -4.93
CA VAL A 19 -21.26 0.31 -3.60
C VAL A 19 -20.47 -1.01 -3.58
N ASP A 20 -20.96 -2.06 -4.23
CA ASP A 20 -20.24 -3.34 -4.35
C ASP A 20 -18.94 -3.19 -5.13
N LEU A 21 -18.94 -2.40 -6.21
CA LEU A 21 -17.72 -2.09 -6.97
C LEU A 21 -16.71 -1.29 -6.15
N LEU A 22 -17.17 -0.30 -5.37
CA LEU A 22 -16.29 0.45 -4.47
C LEU A 22 -15.73 -0.46 -3.37
N ARG A 23 -16.56 -1.35 -2.83
CA ARG A 23 -16.17 -2.32 -1.83
C ARG A 23 -15.08 -3.27 -2.35
N ALA A 24 -15.22 -3.77 -3.57
CA ALA A 24 -14.20 -4.61 -4.21
C ALA A 24 -12.86 -3.87 -4.39
N LYS A 25 -12.89 -2.57 -4.71
CA LYS A 25 -11.69 -1.72 -4.78
C LYS A 25 -11.06 -1.50 -3.40
N ALA A 26 -11.87 -1.30 -2.36
CA ALA A 26 -11.40 -1.20 -0.98
C ALA A 26 -10.69 -2.49 -0.54
N ASP A 27 -11.25 -3.65 -0.87
CA ASP A 27 -10.66 -4.95 -0.57
C ASP A 27 -9.34 -5.16 -1.31
N GLY A 28 -9.28 -4.74 -2.58
CA GLY A 28 -8.04 -4.73 -3.34
C GLY A 28 -6.97 -3.83 -2.72
N LEU A 29 -7.35 -2.61 -2.31
CA LEU A 29 -6.43 -1.69 -1.61
C LEU A 29 -5.92 -2.30 -0.30
N PHE A 30 -6.80 -2.91 0.49
CA PHE A 30 -6.45 -3.60 1.73
C PHE A 30 -5.46 -4.75 1.51
N ARG A 31 -5.70 -5.63 0.53
CA ARG A 31 -4.79 -6.74 0.22
C ARG A 31 -3.43 -6.24 -0.24
N THR A 32 -3.41 -5.22 -1.10
CA THR A 32 -2.15 -4.61 -1.57
C THR A 32 -1.39 -3.92 -0.44
N ALA A 33 -2.09 -3.22 0.46
CA ALA A 33 -1.48 -2.63 1.65
C ALA A 33 -0.86 -3.69 2.58
N THR A 34 -1.56 -4.81 2.78
CA THR A 34 -1.08 -5.94 3.60
C THR A 34 0.16 -6.59 2.98
N GLU A 35 0.16 -6.79 1.66
CA GLU A 35 1.34 -7.29 0.94
C GLU A 35 2.51 -6.30 1.01
N CYS A 36 2.24 -5.00 0.86
CA CYS A 36 3.25 -3.96 1.02
C CYS A 36 3.90 -4.01 2.40
N ILE A 37 3.09 -4.07 3.47
CA ILE A 37 3.57 -4.26 4.84
C ILE A 37 4.49 -5.49 4.94
N ARG A 38 4.05 -6.63 4.42
CA ARG A 38 4.79 -7.89 4.47
C ARG A 38 6.15 -7.79 3.76
N GLN A 39 6.23 -7.09 2.63
CA GLN A 39 7.48 -6.90 1.91
C GLN A 39 8.43 -5.93 2.63
N GLN A 40 7.90 -4.89 3.30
CA GLN A 40 8.72 -4.05 4.18
C GLN A 40 9.30 -4.85 5.35
N ASP A 41 8.49 -5.71 5.98
CA ASP A 41 8.95 -6.59 7.06
C ASP A 41 10.04 -7.55 6.58
N ARG A 42 9.87 -8.13 5.39
CA ARG A 42 10.88 -8.99 4.78
C ARG A 42 12.20 -8.25 4.56
N CYS A 43 12.16 -7.03 4.02
CA CYS A 43 13.35 -6.20 3.84
C CYS A 43 14.04 -5.89 5.17
N ALA A 44 13.27 -5.46 6.18
CA ALA A 44 13.80 -5.16 7.51
C ALA A 44 14.39 -6.39 8.19
N HIS A 45 13.77 -7.55 8.03
CA HIS A 45 14.25 -8.82 8.58
C HIS A 45 15.58 -9.24 7.93
N LEU A 46 15.65 -9.27 6.59
CA LEU A 46 16.87 -9.62 5.87
C LEU A 46 18.02 -8.62 6.12
N GLY A 47 17.70 -7.35 6.39
CA GLY A 47 18.67 -6.35 6.82
C GLY A 47 19.43 -6.75 8.09
N LYS A 48 18.76 -7.45 9.01
CA LYS A 48 19.33 -7.93 10.28
C LYS A 48 20.10 -9.24 10.14
N LEU A 49 19.94 -9.96 9.03
CA LEU A 49 20.64 -11.23 8.78
C LEU A 49 21.94 -11.01 8.01
N SER A 50 22.91 -11.89 8.25
CA SER A 50 24.13 -12.04 7.45
C SER A 50 23.87 -12.85 6.17
N CYS A 51 22.80 -12.52 5.44
CA CYS A 51 22.46 -13.18 4.18
C CYS A 51 23.14 -12.53 2.98
N GLY A 52 23.11 -13.23 1.84
CA GLY A 52 23.76 -12.81 0.61
C GLY A 52 23.17 -11.51 0.02
N GLN A 53 24.01 -10.70 -0.63
CA GLN A 53 23.59 -9.44 -1.24
C GLN A 53 22.50 -9.63 -2.32
N THR A 54 22.53 -10.74 -3.05
CA THR A 54 21.50 -11.08 -4.04
C THR A 54 20.12 -11.16 -3.40
N GLU A 55 20.01 -11.81 -2.24
CA GLU A 55 18.73 -11.97 -1.54
C GLU A 55 18.19 -10.62 -1.05
N LYS A 56 19.06 -9.77 -0.49
CA LYS A 56 18.71 -8.41 -0.05
C LYS A 56 18.18 -7.57 -1.21
N ARG A 57 18.84 -7.62 -2.38
CA ARG A 57 18.40 -6.90 -3.60
C ARG A 57 17.05 -7.40 -4.12
N LEU A 58 16.81 -8.71 -4.10
CA LEU A 58 15.53 -9.29 -4.52
C LEU A 58 14.39 -8.85 -3.60
N ALA A 59 14.62 -8.83 -2.28
CA ALA A 59 13.64 -8.34 -1.33
C ALA A 59 13.35 -6.84 -1.51
N GLN A 60 14.39 -6.01 -1.67
CA GLN A 60 14.24 -4.58 -1.96
C GLN A 60 13.44 -4.33 -3.24
N THR A 61 13.68 -5.12 -4.30
CA THR A 61 12.91 -5.05 -5.55
C THR A 61 11.44 -5.36 -5.32
N ALA A 62 11.13 -6.43 -4.57
CA ALA A 62 9.76 -6.81 -4.26
C ALA A 62 9.05 -5.75 -3.41
N ALA A 63 9.73 -5.18 -2.41
CA ALA A 63 9.22 -4.08 -1.61
C ALA A 63 8.88 -2.86 -2.46
N ARG A 64 9.76 -2.47 -3.39
CA ARG A 64 9.50 -1.36 -4.31
C ARG A 64 8.29 -1.63 -5.21
N GLN A 65 8.20 -2.82 -5.80
CA GLN A 65 7.05 -3.21 -6.63
C GLN A 65 5.74 -3.19 -5.84
N SER A 66 5.76 -3.59 -4.56
CA SER A 66 4.56 -3.54 -3.72
C SER A 66 4.10 -2.11 -3.40
N ILE A 67 5.03 -1.15 -3.31
CA ILE A 67 4.72 0.27 -3.14
C ILE A 67 4.12 0.86 -4.43
N ASP A 68 4.68 0.52 -5.59
CA ASP A 68 4.13 0.94 -6.88
C ASP A 68 2.70 0.39 -7.09
N ALA A 69 2.47 -0.86 -6.69
CA ALA A 69 1.14 -1.46 -6.68
C ALA A 69 0.19 -0.74 -5.69
N LEU A 70 0.68 -0.35 -4.51
CA LEU A 70 -0.09 0.39 -3.52
C LEU A 70 -0.53 1.76 -4.06
N ALA A 71 0.37 2.49 -4.74
CA ALA A 71 0.06 3.75 -5.40
C ALA A 71 -1.04 3.58 -6.47
N THR A 72 -0.97 2.52 -7.27
CA THR A 72 -1.99 2.21 -8.28
C THR A 72 -3.37 1.98 -7.65
N MET A 73 -3.41 1.23 -6.54
CA MET A 73 -4.66 0.93 -5.84
C MET A 73 -5.24 2.13 -5.10
N LEU A 74 -4.39 3.00 -4.55
CA LEU A 74 -4.78 4.28 -3.96
C LEU A 74 -5.56 5.13 -4.95
N GLU A 75 -5.01 5.35 -6.14
CA GLU A 75 -5.69 6.12 -7.19
C GLU A 75 -7.00 5.47 -7.64
N SER A 76 -7.00 4.14 -7.79
CA SER A 76 -8.18 3.38 -8.22
C SER A 76 -9.33 3.50 -7.22
N TYR A 77 -9.03 3.47 -5.93
CA TYR A 77 -10.00 3.66 -4.86
C TYR A 77 -10.48 5.11 -4.78
N GLU A 78 -9.55 6.09 -4.76
CA GLU A 78 -9.86 7.53 -4.65
C GLU A 78 -10.78 8.03 -5.77
N LYS A 79 -10.52 7.61 -7.02
CA LYS A 79 -11.36 7.96 -8.17
C LYS A 79 -12.81 7.46 -8.01
N SER A 80 -13.01 6.34 -7.33
CA SER A 80 -14.34 5.76 -7.11
C SER A 80 -15.01 6.26 -5.83
N SER A 81 -14.23 6.56 -4.78
CA SER A 81 -14.76 7.03 -3.50
C SER A 81 -15.09 8.52 -3.49
N SER A 82 -14.43 9.33 -4.32
CA SER A 82 -14.60 10.80 -4.35
C SER A 82 -15.99 11.25 -4.82
N SER A 83 -16.70 10.43 -5.60
CA SER A 83 -18.02 10.75 -6.15
C SER A 83 -19.17 10.00 -5.46
N LEU A 84 -18.88 9.06 -4.56
CA LEU A 84 -19.87 8.21 -3.92
C LEU A 84 -19.96 8.50 -2.43
N LYS A 85 -21.18 8.77 -1.94
CA LYS A 85 -21.48 8.81 -0.51
C LYS A 85 -22.05 7.46 -0.09
N VAL A 86 -21.34 6.75 0.77
CA VAL A 86 -21.79 5.47 1.33
C VAL A 86 -22.49 5.75 2.66
N GLU A 87 -23.73 5.28 2.81
CA GLU A 87 -24.58 5.51 3.99
C GLU A 87 -25.16 4.18 4.53
N GLY A 88 -25.72 4.23 5.73
CA GLY A 88 -26.40 3.07 6.34
C GLY A 88 -25.42 1.98 6.77
N ALA A 89 -25.80 0.72 6.53
CA ALA A 89 -25.03 -0.45 6.97
C ALA A 89 -23.61 -0.50 6.36
N ASP A 90 -23.41 0.09 5.18
CA ASP A 90 -22.13 0.11 4.48
C ASP A 90 -21.13 1.16 5.00
N GLU A 91 -21.60 2.11 5.82
CA GLU A 91 -20.74 3.20 6.32
C GLU A 91 -19.59 2.66 7.20
N ALA A 92 -19.83 1.58 7.94
CA ALA A 92 -18.85 1.01 8.87
C ALA A 92 -17.58 0.54 8.16
N TRP A 93 -17.71 -0.27 7.09
CA TRP A 93 -16.54 -0.72 6.33
C TRP A 93 -15.93 0.42 5.53
N TRP A 94 -16.74 1.35 5.01
CA TRP A 94 -16.26 2.46 4.19
C TRP A 94 -15.36 3.41 5.00
N ARG A 95 -15.72 3.72 6.25
CA ARG A 95 -14.86 4.51 7.16
C ARG A 95 -13.52 3.83 7.41
N LYS A 96 -13.49 2.50 7.55
CA LYS A 96 -12.25 1.73 7.73
C LYS A 96 -11.43 1.67 6.44
N ALA A 97 -12.06 1.54 5.27
CA ALA A 97 -11.40 1.64 3.98
C ALA A 97 -10.73 3.02 3.79
N ASN A 98 -11.41 4.09 4.17
CA ASN A 98 -10.85 5.45 4.12
C ASN A 98 -9.66 5.60 5.07
N ALA A 99 -9.65 4.95 6.23
CA ALA A 99 -8.49 4.92 7.11
C ALA A 99 -7.29 4.21 6.46
N VAL A 100 -7.52 3.07 5.78
CA VAL A 100 -6.47 2.37 5.01
C VAL A 100 -5.94 3.25 3.89
N TRP A 101 -6.82 3.92 3.14
CA TRP A 101 -6.44 4.86 2.08
C TRP A 101 -5.56 6.00 2.61
N MET A 102 -5.97 6.67 3.69
CA MET A 102 -5.20 7.77 4.27
C MET A 102 -3.83 7.31 4.78
N ALA A 103 -3.76 6.19 5.49
CA ALA A 103 -2.50 5.66 6.02
C ALA A 103 -1.56 5.19 4.88
N SER A 104 -2.12 4.57 3.84
CA SER A 104 -1.37 4.12 2.66
C SER A 104 -0.77 5.32 1.92
N ARG A 105 -1.54 6.39 1.75
CA ARG A 105 -1.10 7.62 1.09
C ARG A 105 0.03 8.32 1.85
N GLU A 106 -0.09 8.40 3.19
CA GLU A 106 0.97 8.97 4.01
C GLU A 106 2.24 8.12 3.98
N PHE A 107 2.12 6.79 4.07
CA PHE A 107 3.28 5.89 3.95
C PHE A 107 3.98 6.05 2.60
N ALA A 108 3.24 6.02 1.48
CA ALA A 108 3.80 6.19 0.14
C ALA A 108 4.52 7.54 -0.04
N ARG A 109 3.94 8.62 0.53
CA ARG A 109 4.54 9.96 0.50
C ARG A 109 5.85 10.00 1.28
N ARG A 110 5.90 9.42 2.48
CA ARG A 110 7.10 9.34 3.32
C ARG A 110 8.19 8.53 2.63
N HIS A 111 7.84 7.33 2.14
CA HIS A 111 8.79 6.46 1.45
C HIS A 111 9.44 7.14 0.25
N SER A 112 8.66 7.85 -0.57
CA SER A 112 9.20 8.62 -1.70
C SER A 112 10.17 9.71 -1.25
N GLY A 113 9.83 10.43 -0.17
CA GLY A 113 10.73 11.43 0.43
C GLY A 113 12.04 10.84 0.91
N THR A 114 11.99 9.74 1.65
CA THR A 114 13.18 9.05 2.17
C THR A 114 14.04 8.44 1.07
N ASP A 115 13.44 7.85 0.04
CA ASP A 115 14.15 7.27 -1.10
C ASP A 115 14.91 8.35 -1.88
N VAL A 116 14.33 9.54 -2.06
CA VAL A 116 15.01 10.70 -2.66
C VAL A 116 16.13 11.23 -1.75
N ALA A 117 15.85 11.41 -0.46
CA ALA A 117 16.82 11.94 0.49
C ALA A 117 18.06 11.04 0.64
N SER A 118 17.85 9.72 0.69
CA SER A 118 18.93 8.72 0.81
C SER A 118 19.85 8.66 -0.41
N LYS A 119 19.33 8.97 -1.62
CA LYS A 119 20.12 9.00 -2.87
C LYS A 119 20.99 10.24 -3.02
N ASN A 120 20.62 11.35 -2.38
CA ASN A 120 21.27 12.66 -2.55
C ASN A 120 22.38 12.92 -1.50
N LEU A 121 22.94 11.89 -0.88
CA LEU A 121 24.00 11.99 0.13
C LEU A 121 25.39 12.17 -0.52
N ASP A 122 25.59 13.26 -1.25
CA ASP A 122 26.85 13.51 -1.98
C ASP A 122 27.97 14.09 -1.11
N ALA A 123 27.70 14.48 0.15
CA ALA A 123 28.72 14.99 1.07
C ALA A 123 28.43 14.64 2.55
N PRO A 124 29.46 14.35 3.36
CA PRO A 124 29.29 14.07 4.79
C PRO A 124 28.95 15.35 5.56
N ASP A 125 27.65 15.57 5.76
CA ASP A 125 27.09 16.64 6.59
C ASP A 125 26.27 16.01 7.72
N ALA A 126 26.71 16.21 8.97
CA ALA A 126 26.07 15.67 10.15
C ALA A 126 24.61 16.15 10.31
N GLY A 127 24.30 17.38 9.87
CA GLY A 127 22.92 17.90 9.88
C GLY A 127 22.01 17.08 8.96
N ARG A 128 22.48 16.78 7.76
CA ARG A 128 21.74 16.00 6.75
C ARG A 128 21.51 14.55 7.18
N PHE A 129 22.46 13.94 7.90
CA PHE A 129 22.25 12.62 8.49
C PHE A 129 21.19 12.62 9.59
N GLY A 130 21.13 13.70 10.39
CA GLY A 130 20.07 13.88 11.40
C GLY A 130 18.69 14.04 10.79
N GLU A 131 18.56 14.84 9.73
CA GLU A 131 17.31 15.00 8.98
C GLU A 131 16.87 13.68 8.35
N LEU A 132 17.79 12.95 7.71
CA LEU A 132 17.50 11.66 7.12
C LEU A 132 17.04 10.62 8.16
N ALA A 133 17.65 10.61 9.35
CA ALA A 133 17.23 9.73 10.43
C ALA A 133 15.78 10.02 10.86
N LEU A 134 15.43 11.31 11.00
CA LEU A 134 14.07 11.72 11.32
C LEU A 134 13.08 11.32 10.21
N ASP A 135 13.45 11.45 8.93
CA ASP A 135 12.61 11.02 7.81
C ASP A 135 12.32 9.51 7.86
N PHE A 136 13.34 8.69 8.15
CA PHE A 136 13.16 7.25 8.36
C PHE A 136 12.25 6.93 9.56
N GLU A 137 12.34 7.66 10.66
CA GLU A 137 11.44 7.50 11.83
C GLU A 137 9.98 7.83 11.48
N LEU A 138 9.77 8.87 10.68
CA LEU A 138 8.44 9.29 10.23
C LEU A 138 7.85 8.29 9.22
N GLU A 139 8.68 7.72 8.34
CA GLU A 139 8.27 6.63 7.46
C GLU A 139 7.86 5.38 8.26
N ALA A 140 8.67 4.99 9.26
CA ALA A 140 8.35 3.86 10.13
C ALA A 140 7.03 4.09 10.90
N SER A 141 6.78 5.31 11.37
CA SER A 141 5.54 5.71 12.02
C SER A 141 4.33 5.60 11.08
N ALA A 142 4.49 6.01 9.82
CA ALA A 142 3.44 5.86 8.80
C ALA A 142 3.16 4.39 8.48
N LEU A 143 4.19 3.54 8.41
CA LEU A 143 4.03 2.09 8.23
C LEU A 143 3.28 1.45 9.41
N LEU A 144 3.54 1.90 10.65
CA LEU A 144 2.80 1.44 11.83
C LEU A 144 1.32 1.86 11.76
N ALA A 145 1.03 3.10 11.38
CA ALA A 145 -0.34 3.57 11.18
C ALA A 145 -1.07 2.74 10.11
N LEU A 146 -0.38 2.37 9.02
CA LEU A 146 -0.92 1.51 7.99
C LEU A 146 -1.30 0.12 8.53
N ARG A 147 -0.49 -0.47 9.41
CA ARG A 147 -0.82 -1.75 10.08
C ARG A 147 -2.09 -1.66 10.91
N HIS A 148 -2.22 -0.63 11.74
CA HIS A 148 -3.42 -0.45 12.56
C HIS A 148 -4.67 -0.25 11.68
N ALA A 149 -4.53 0.44 10.54
CA ALA A 149 -5.62 0.65 9.60
C ALA A 149 -6.04 -0.66 8.90
N THR A 150 -5.07 -1.47 8.44
CA THR A 150 -5.38 -2.77 7.79
C THR A 150 -5.98 -3.77 8.78
N GLU A 151 -5.45 -3.85 10.01
CA GLU A 151 -6.03 -4.67 11.08
C GLU A 151 -7.46 -4.24 11.42
N SER A 152 -7.71 -2.92 11.51
CA SER A 152 -9.06 -2.41 11.75
C SER A 152 -10.02 -2.71 10.59
N TYR A 153 -9.53 -2.79 9.36
CA TYR A 153 -10.35 -3.10 8.19
C TYR A 153 -10.71 -4.59 8.15
N SER A 154 -9.77 -5.49 8.45
CA SER A 154 -10.02 -6.93 8.45
C SER A 154 -11.06 -7.35 9.51
N GLN A 155 -11.18 -6.61 10.61
CA GLN A 155 -12.21 -6.83 11.63
C GLN A 155 -13.64 -6.60 11.11
N VAL A 156 -13.83 -5.65 10.19
CA VAL A 156 -15.15 -5.33 9.62
C VAL A 156 -15.40 -6.02 8.28
N ARG A 157 -14.34 -6.53 7.63
CA ARG A 157 -14.39 -7.23 6.34
C ARG A 157 -13.47 -8.48 6.35
N PRO A 158 -13.80 -9.54 7.10
CA PRO A 158 -12.97 -10.74 7.17
C PRO A 158 -12.77 -11.45 5.82
N GLU A 159 -13.74 -11.34 4.91
CA GLU A 159 -13.70 -11.90 3.56
C GLU A 159 -12.73 -11.18 2.61
N ALA A 160 -12.17 -10.05 3.02
CA ALA A 160 -11.19 -9.32 2.22
C ALA A 160 -9.77 -9.91 2.33
N VAL A 161 -9.52 -10.78 3.33
CA VAL A 161 -8.24 -11.44 3.63
C VAL A 161 -7.87 -12.47 2.56
#